data_AF-A0A350QGF7-F1
#
_entry.id   AF-A0A350QGF7-F1
#
_cell.length_a   1.000
_cell.length_b   1.000
_cell.length_c   1.000
_cell.angle_alpha   90.00
_cell.angle_beta   90.00
_cell.angle_gamma   90.00
#
_symmetry.space_group_name_H-M   'P 1'
#
loop_
_entity.id
_entity.type
_entity.pdbx_description
1 polymer ?
#
loop_
_entity_poly.entity_id
_entity_poly.type
_entity_poly.pdbx_seq_one_letter_code
_entity_poly.pdbx_strand_id
1 'polypeptide(L)' 'WSMPLDDMPLWLKGIPGAKASAVEYDDLGRVLAFQLVDSTGIIWQLRYQSFFADALALPQKIKLSSDDTTISFYIRSWQL' A
#
# COMPACT_ATOMS: atom_id res chain seq x y z
N TRP A 1 17.14 -6.92 -5.83
CA TRP A 1 15.78 -6.38 -5.76
C TRP A 1 15.58 -5.80 -4.36
N SER A 2 15.00 -4.61 -4.25
CA SER A 2 14.69 -3.90 -3.00
C SER A 2 13.19 -3.59 -2.98
N MET A 3 12.64 -3.23 -1.82
CA MET A 3 11.27 -2.74 -1.71
C MET A 3 11.16 -1.82 -0.47
N PRO A 4 10.18 -0.90 -0.40
CA PRO A 4 10.07 0.06 0.70
C PRO A 4 9.52 -0.59 1.98
N LEU A 5 10.43 -1.18 2.78
CA LEU A 5 10.07 -1.94 3.98
C LEU A 5 9.91 -1.10 5.25
N ASP A 6 10.54 0.08 5.34
CA ASP A 6 10.56 0.91 6.56
C ASP A 6 9.16 1.14 7.13
N ASP A 7 8.22 1.58 6.29
CA ASP A 7 6.85 1.89 6.68
C ASP A 7 5.86 0.75 6.33
N MET A 8 6.36 -0.46 6.05
CA MET A 8 5.52 -1.60 5.64
C MET A 8 4.38 -1.93 6.59
N PRO A 9 4.58 -1.97 7.92
CA PRO A 9 3.47 -2.23 8.83
C PRO A 9 2.33 -1.21 8.72
N LEU A 10 2.63 0.04 8.30
CA LEU A 10 1.65 1.10 8.09
C LEU A 10 0.93 0.89 6.76
N TRP A 11 1.67 0.77 5.66
CA TRP A 11 1.05 0.67 4.35
C TRP A 11 0.35 -0.65 4.09
N LEU A 12 0.69 -1.73 4.80
CA LEU A 12 -0.13 -2.94 4.79
C LEU A 12 -1.54 -2.68 5.36
N LYS A 13 -1.68 -1.74 6.30
CA LYS A 13 -2.93 -1.41 6.99
C LYS A 13 -3.73 -0.28 6.35
N GLY A 14 -3.33 0.22 5.18
CA GLY A 14 -4.01 1.36 4.55
C GLY A 14 -3.42 2.73 4.90
N ILE A 15 -2.30 2.77 5.62
CA ILE A 15 -1.70 4.02 6.11
C ILE A 15 -0.43 4.33 5.29
N PRO A 16 -0.36 5.47 4.57
CA PRO A 16 0.75 5.75 3.65
C PRO A 16 2.14 5.81 4.30
N GLY A 17 2.21 6.17 5.58
CA GLY A 17 3.47 6.49 6.25
C GLY A 17 3.90 7.93 5.99
N ALA A 18 4.97 8.37 6.67
CA ALA A 18 5.40 9.77 6.62
C ALA A 18 6.13 10.14 5.31
N LYS A 19 6.74 9.15 4.65
CA LYS A 19 7.52 9.34 3.42
C LYS A 19 6.69 9.17 2.14
N ALA A 20 5.38 8.91 2.26
CA ALA A 20 4.53 8.75 1.10
C ALA A 20 4.31 10.06 0.35
N SER A 21 4.17 9.96 -0.96
CA SER A 21 3.86 11.07 -1.85
C SER A 21 2.79 10.68 -2.86
N ALA A 22 2.25 11.65 -3.61
CA ALA A 22 1.21 11.43 -4.62
C ALA A 22 0.02 10.59 -4.08
N VAL A 23 -0.46 10.93 -2.87
CA VAL A 23 -1.52 10.17 -2.20
C VAL A 23 -2.87 10.44 -2.88
N GLU A 24 -3.52 9.36 -3.32
CA GLU A 24 -4.87 9.33 -3.87
C GLU A 24 -5.85 8.83 -2.80
N TYR A 25 -7.02 9.45 -2.72
CA TYR A 25 -8.10 9.06 -1.81
C TYR A 25 -9.38 8.74 -2.60
N ASP A 26 -10.24 7.91 -2.04
CA ASP A 26 -11.62 7.75 -2.51
C ASP A 26 -12.56 8.80 -1.90
N ASP A 27 -13.82 8.80 -2.35
CA ASP A 27 -14.85 9.74 -1.87
C ASP A 27 -15.16 9.62 -0.37
N LEU A 28 -14.76 8.51 0.26
CA LEU A 28 -14.93 8.25 1.69
C LEU A 28 -13.66 8.59 2.50
N GLY A 29 -12.64 9.17 1.86
CA GLY A 29 -11.38 9.56 2.48
C GLY A 29 -10.43 8.40 2.76
N ARG A 30 -10.67 7.21 2.18
CA ARG A 30 -9.74 6.08 2.27
C ARG A 30 -8.64 6.22 1.24
N VAL A 31 -7.42 5.88 1.61
CA VAL A 31 -6.28 5.88 0.68
C VAL A 31 -6.49 4.82 -0.39
N LEU A 32 -6.32 5.19 -1.66
CA LEU A 32 -6.37 4.28 -2.81
C LEU A 32 -4.99 3.95 -3.35
N ALA A 33 -4.08 4.93 -3.38
CA ALA A 33 -2.76 4.77 -3.93
C ALA A 33 -1.79 5.84 -3.42
N PHE A 34 -0.50 5.56 -3.48
CA PHE A 34 0.57 6.52 -3.21
C PHE A 34 1.91 5.97 -3.70
N GLN A 35 2.90 6.84 -3.73
CA GLN A 35 4.28 6.52 -4.06
C GLN A 35 5.14 6.41 -2.81
N LEU A 36 6.04 5.43 -2.83
CA LEU A 36 7.08 5.19 -1.85
C LEU A 36 8.44 5.20 -2.55
N VAL A 37 9.50 5.51 -1.81
CA VAL A 37 10.88 5.41 -2.29
C VAL A 37 11.60 4.38 -1.43
N ASP A 38 12.23 3.40 -2.05
CA ASP A 38 13.01 2.39 -1.31
C ASP A 38 14.42 2.90 -0.96
N SER A 39 15.19 2.07 -0.26
CA SER A 39 16.55 2.42 0.19
C SER A 39 17.55 2.65 -0.96
N THR A 40 17.20 2.27 -2.18
CA THR A 40 18.03 2.45 -3.39
C THR A 40 17.59 3.65 -4.23
N GLY A 41 16.52 4.33 -3.85
CA GLY A 41 15.95 5.46 -4.58
C GLY A 41 14.92 5.08 -5.65
N ILE A 42 14.55 3.80 -5.77
CA ILE A 42 13.54 3.37 -6.72
C ILE A 42 12.16 3.82 -6.23
N ILE A 43 11.37 4.37 -7.14
CA ILE A 43 9.98 4.77 -6.88
C ILE A 43 9.08 3.55 -7.04
N TRP A 44 8.25 3.33 -6.04
CA TRP A 44 7.27 2.27 -5.98
C TRP A 44 5.86 2.86 -5.91
N GLN A 45 4.99 2.45 -6.82
CA GLN A 45 3.57 2.74 -6.77
C GLN A 45 2.85 1.65 -5.97
N LEU A 46 2.22 2.04 -4.87
CA LEU A 46 1.29 1.20 -4.13
C LEU A 46 -0.15 1.54 -4.56
N ARG A 47 -0.97 0.50 -4.78
CA ARG A 47 -2.41 0.63 -5.02
C ARG A 47 -3.19 -0.43 -4.25
N TYR A 48 -4.16 0.01 -3.47
CA TYR A 48 -5.15 -0.87 -2.85
C TYR A 48 -6.22 -1.24 -3.89
N GLN A 49 -6.38 -2.54 -4.15
CA GLN A 49 -7.30 -3.05 -5.16
C GLN A 49 -8.65 -3.45 -4.58
N SER A 50 -8.67 -3.90 -3.33
CA SER A 50 -9.90 -4.20 -2.60
C SER A 50 -9.66 -4.12 -1.09
N PHE A 51 -10.75 -3.93 -0.35
CA PHE A 51 -10.79 -3.88 1.10
C PHE A 51 -11.81 -4.91 1.61
N PHE A 52 -11.64 -5.37 2.84
CA PHE A 52 -12.68 -6.16 3.51
C PHE A 52 -13.92 -5.30 3.76
N ALA A 53 -15.10 -5.90 3.67
CA ALA A 53 -16.38 -5.26 3.98
C ALA A 53 -16.67 -5.34 5.49
N ASP A 54 -15.70 -4.95 6.32
CA ASP A 54 -15.81 -4.89 7.78
C ASP A 54 -15.75 -3.44 8.29
N ALA A 55 -15.85 -3.25 9.60
CA ALA A 55 -15.89 -1.93 10.22
C ALA A 55 -14.59 -1.12 10.02
N LEU A 56 -13.45 -1.79 9.78
CA LEU A 56 -12.15 -1.14 9.64
C LEU A 56 -11.76 -0.93 8.16
N ALA A 57 -12.47 -1.58 7.24
CA ALA A 57 -12.18 -1.57 5.81
C ALA A 57 -10.70 -1.84 5.52
N LEU A 58 -10.10 -2.84 6.18
CA LEU A 58 -8.68 -3.13 6.01
C LEU A 58 -8.38 -3.64 4.58
N PRO A 59 -7.19 -3.34 4.03
CA PRO A 59 -6.80 -3.83 2.71
C PRO A 59 -6.88 -5.36 2.59
N GLN A 60 -7.44 -5.83 1.49
CA GLN A 60 -7.51 -7.25 1.13
C GLN A 60 -6.55 -7.57 -0.02
N LYS A 61 -6.45 -6.69 -1.01
CA LYS A 61 -5.53 -6.83 -2.14
C LYS A 61 -4.71 -5.57 -2.33
N ILE A 62 -3.39 -5.73 -2.43
CA ILE A 62 -2.45 -4.63 -2.62
C ILE A 62 -1.56 -4.96 -3.80
N LYS A 63 -1.41 -4.02 -4.73
CA LYS A 63 -0.40 -4.08 -5.79
C LYS A 63 0.70 -3.08 -5.46
N LEU A 64 1.94 -3.56 -5.46
CA LEU A 64 3.14 -2.73 -5.31
C LEU A 64 3.99 -2.92 -6.57
N SER A 65 4.27 -1.85 -7.30
CA SER A 65 5.00 -1.95 -8.57
C SER A 65 6.04 -0.85 -8.74
N SER A 66 7.19 -1.23 -9.30
CA SER A 66 8.20 -0.35 -9.88
C SER A 66 8.21 -0.54 -11.40
N ASP A 67 9.21 0.02 -12.09
CA ASP A 67 9.35 -0.05 -13.55
C ASP A 67 9.42 -1.50 -14.09
N ASP A 68 10.11 -2.40 -13.40
CA ASP A 68 10.38 -3.77 -13.85
C ASP A 68 9.78 -4.86 -12.93
N THR A 69 9.29 -4.48 -11.76
CA THR A 69 8.88 -5.41 -10.72
C THR A 69 7.44 -5.14 -10.28
N THR A 70 6.67 -6.22 -10.11
CA THR A 70 5.32 -6.15 -9.54
C THR A 70 5.16 -7.21 -8.47
N ILE A 71 4.67 -6.79 -7.30
CA ILE A 71 4.31 -7.64 -6.17
C ILE A 71 2.82 -7.50 -5.93
N SER A 72 2.15 -8.62 -5.69
CA SER A 72 0.73 -8.64 -5.30
C SER A 72 0.57 -9.31 -3.95
N PHE A 73 -0.04 -8.59 -3.01
CA PHE A 73 -0.40 -9.11 -1.69
C PHE A 73 -1.87 -9.50 -1.70
N TYR A 74 -2.15 -10.73 -1.26
CA TYR A 74 -3.51 -11.27 -1.08
C TYR A 74 -3.71 -11.64 0.38
N ILE A 75 -4.35 -10.75 1.13
CA ILE A 75 -4.60 -10.94 2.55
C ILE A 75 -5.91 -11.71 2.68
N ARG A 76 -5.86 -12.88 3.34
CA ARG A 76 -7.03 -13.75 3.53
C ARG A 76 -7.84 -13.39 4.76
N SER A 77 -7.15 -12.95 5.81
CA SER A 77 -7.74 -12.49 7.06
C SER A 77 -6.76 -11.57 7.78
N TRP A 78 -7.31 -10.65 8.56
CA TRP A 78 -6.57 -9.89 9.56
C TRP A 78 -6.81 -10.53 10.93
N GLN A 79 -5.78 -10.54 11.77
CA GLN A 79 -5.87 -10.89 13.18
C GLN A 79 -5.41 -9.66 13.95
N LEU A 80 -6.29 -9.15 14.81
CA LEU A 80 -6.09 -7.94 15.60
C LEU A 80 -5.64 -8.29 17.01
#